data_AF-R7P8S7-F1
#
_entry.id   AF-R7P8S7-F1
#
_cell.length_a   1.000
_cell.length_b   1.000
_cell.length_c   1.000
_cell.angle_alpha   90.00
_cell.angle_beta   90.00
_cell.angle_gamma   90.00
#
_symmetry.space_group_name_H-M   'P 1'
#
loop_
_entity.id
_entity.type
_entity.pdbx_description
1 polymer ?
#
loop_
_entity_poly.entity_id
_entity_poly.type
_entity_poly.pdbx_seq_one_letter_code
_entity_poly.pdbx_strand_id
1 'polypeptide(L)'
;MSYIGKNIVVLAVIEIVMVFLITIVSQTLFPSDTVSLFTTIGLAVVFFLMDGLTLVLSNKMLHKQSKHMVGFYLVAKVLRFMISVAVIFLYLIAGGDHAMMFVIQLLLFYLVTLLFTNASLVKSEAINKRKV
;
A
#
# COMPACT_ATOMS: atom_id res chain seq x y z
N MET A 1 -16.87 -14.04 -7.42
CA MET A 1 -15.56 -13.66 -6.85
C MET A 1 -15.73 -13.35 -5.38
N SER A 2 -14.89 -13.90 -4.48
CA SER A 2 -14.94 -13.56 -3.05
C SER A 2 -14.71 -12.06 -2.83
N TYR A 3 -15.29 -11.47 -1.78
CA TYR A 3 -15.15 -10.05 -1.45
C TYR A 3 -13.68 -9.61 -1.33
N ILE A 4 -12.82 -10.48 -0.79
CA ILE A 4 -11.36 -10.26 -0.74
C ILE A 4 -10.75 -10.24 -2.13
N GLY A 5 -11.11 -11.19 -2.98
CA GLY A 5 -10.58 -11.28 -4.35
C GLY A 5 -10.90 -10.02 -5.14
N LYS A 6 -12.11 -9.46 -4.93
CA LYS A 6 -12.45 -8.15 -5.49
C LYS A 6 -11.56 -7.02 -4.95
N ASN A 7 -11.33 -6.96 -3.64
CA ASN A 7 -10.49 -5.91 -3.06
C ASN A 7 -9.01 -6.03 -3.48
N ILE A 8 -8.48 -7.24 -3.66
CA ILE A 8 -7.11 -7.46 -4.18
C ILE A 8 -6.99 -6.98 -5.63
N VAL A 9 -7.99 -7.28 -6.48
CA VAL A 9 -8.01 -6.79 -7.86
C VAL A 9 -8.10 -5.26 -7.89
N VAL A 10 -8.95 -4.66 -7.04
CA VAL A 10 -9.05 -3.20 -6.95
C VAL A 10 -7.73 -2.59 -6.48
N LEU A 11 -7.05 -3.22 -5.50
CA LEU A 11 -5.72 -2.79 -5.07
C LEU A 11 -4.72 -2.84 -6.23
N ALA A 12 -4.66 -3.93 -6.99
CA ALA A 12 -3.77 -4.04 -8.15
C ALA A 12 -4.05 -2.93 -9.20
N VAL A 13 -5.33 -2.64 -9.46
CA VAL A 13 -5.71 -1.55 -10.37
C VAL A 13 -5.27 -0.20 -9.83
N ILE A 14 -5.45 0.07 -8.54
CA ILE A 14 -4.98 1.30 -7.89
C ILE A 14 -3.47 1.46 -8.08
N GLU A 15 -2.69 0.40 -7.82
CA GLU A 15 -1.23 0.42 -7.95
C GLU A 15 -0.78 0.72 -9.39
N ILE A 16 -1.39 0.06 -10.38
CA ILE A 16 -1.09 0.29 -11.80
C ILE A 16 -1.40 1.75 -12.20
N VAL A 17 -2.56 2.25 -11.80
CA VAL A 17 -2.97 3.63 -12.08
C VAL A 17 -2.03 4.62 -11.38
N MET A 18 -1.64 4.35 -10.14
CA MET A 18 -0.69 5.18 -9.39
C MET A 18 0.67 5.24 -10.06
N VAL A 19 1.23 4.10 -10.50
CA VAL A 19 2.50 4.08 -11.26
C VAL A 19 2.40 4.98 -12.49
N PHE A 20 1.32 4.85 -13.27
CA PHE A 20 1.12 5.64 -14.48
C PHE A 20 1.01 7.14 -14.19
N LEU A 21 0.14 7.52 -13.25
CA LEU A 21 -0.08 8.91 -12.86
C LEU A 21 1.20 9.54 -12.29
N ILE A 22 1.87 8.86 -11.37
CA ILE A 22 3.12 9.34 -10.78
C ILE A 22 4.18 9.54 -11.87
N THR A 23 4.31 8.61 -12.80
CA THR A 23 5.30 8.70 -13.88
C THR A 23 5.04 9.91 -14.77
N ILE A 24 3.80 10.11 -15.21
CA ILE A 24 3.41 11.26 -16.04
C ILE A 24 3.63 12.58 -15.29
N VAL A 25 3.13 12.67 -14.04
CA VAL A 25 3.25 13.88 -13.23
C VAL A 25 4.73 14.21 -12.97
N SER A 26 5.56 13.21 -12.66
CA SER A 26 6.99 13.41 -12.45
C SER A 26 7.67 13.95 -13.71
N GLN A 27 7.42 13.36 -14.88
CA GLN A 27 8.04 13.76 -16.14
C GLN A 27 7.58 15.14 -16.63
N THR A 28 6.34 15.52 -16.33
CA THR A 28 5.74 16.78 -16.79
C THR A 28 6.05 17.97 -15.88
N LEU A 29 6.02 17.77 -14.56
CA LEU A 29 6.22 18.85 -13.59
C LEU A 29 7.66 18.92 -13.06
N PHE A 30 8.38 17.80 -13.01
CA PHE A 30 9.71 17.69 -12.40
C PHE A 30 10.69 16.90 -13.29
N PRO A 31 10.90 17.30 -14.57
CA PRO A 31 11.68 16.52 -15.53
C PRO A 31 13.14 16.31 -15.08
N SER A 32 13.73 17.27 -14.36
CA SER A 32 15.10 17.19 -13.82
C SER A 32 15.27 16.23 -12.64
N ASP A 33 14.17 15.87 -11.96
CA ASP A 33 14.18 15.11 -10.71
C ASP A 33 13.39 13.80 -10.79
N THR A 34 13.27 13.27 -12.01
CA THR A 34 12.44 12.10 -12.28
C THR A 34 13.11 10.84 -11.73
N VAL A 35 12.46 10.19 -10.77
CA VAL A 35 12.85 8.86 -10.30
C VAL A 35 12.58 7.82 -11.41
N SER A 36 13.47 6.82 -11.54
CA SER A 36 13.34 5.79 -12.57
C SER A 36 12.01 5.04 -12.49
N LEU A 37 11.45 4.66 -13.65
CA LEU A 37 10.23 3.86 -13.73
C LEU A 37 10.36 2.53 -12.95
N PHE A 38 11.53 1.89 -12.98
CA PHE A 38 11.80 0.66 -12.24
C PHE A 38 11.64 0.85 -10.74
N THR A 39 12.11 1.98 -10.20
CA THR A 39 11.96 2.31 -8.78
C THR A 39 10.48 2.54 -8.42
N THR A 40 9.73 3.26 -9.26
CA THR A 40 8.29 3.50 -9.06
C THR A 40 7.49 2.19 -9.08
N ILE A 41 7.79 1.29 -10.03
CA ILE A 41 7.19 -0.05 -10.10
C ILE A 41 7.58 -0.87 -8.85
N GLY A 42 8.84 -0.79 -8.41
CA GLY A 42 9.32 -1.45 -7.20
C GLY A 42 8.51 -1.03 -5.97
N LEU A 43 8.24 0.26 -5.81
CA LEU A 43 7.37 0.78 -4.73
C LEU A 43 5.97 0.17 -4.81
N ALA A 44 5.34 0.21 -5.99
CA ALA A 44 4.00 -0.35 -6.19
C ALA A 44 3.91 -1.84 -5.82
N VAL A 45 4.94 -2.62 -6.18
CA VAL A 45 5.01 -4.05 -5.81
C VAL A 45 5.12 -4.23 -4.30
N VAL A 46 5.96 -3.42 -3.62
CA VAL A 46 6.13 -3.50 -2.16
C VAL A 46 4.80 -3.20 -1.45
N PHE A 47 4.12 -2.12 -1.84
CA PHE A 47 2.82 -1.75 -1.24
C PHE A 47 1.74 -2.79 -1.56
N PHE A 48 1.67 -3.27 -2.81
CA PHE A 48 0.73 -4.31 -3.21
C PHE A 48 0.87 -5.58 -2.36
N LEU A 49 2.09 -6.08 -2.18
CA LEU A 49 2.34 -7.31 -1.41
C LEU A 49 1.97 -7.14 0.06
N MET A 50 2.40 -6.03 0.66
CA MET A 50 2.15 -5.73 2.07
C MET A 50 0.66 -5.54 2.37
N ASP A 51 -0.04 -4.74 1.55
CA ASP A 51 -1.46 -4.45 1.74
C ASP A 51 -2.35 -5.63 1.30
N GLY A 52 -1.96 -6.35 0.25
CA GLY A 52 -2.60 -7.60 -0.15
C GLY A 52 -2.53 -8.66 0.96
N LEU A 53 -1.34 -8.85 1.56
CA LEU A 53 -1.17 -9.76 2.69
C LEU A 53 -2.02 -9.34 3.89
N THR A 54 -2.03 -8.04 4.20
CA THR A 54 -2.85 -7.47 5.27
C THR A 54 -4.33 -7.76 5.05
N LEU A 55 -4.86 -7.55 3.84
CA LEU A 55 -6.26 -7.83 3.51
C LEU A 55 -6.61 -9.33 3.65
N VAL A 56 -5.74 -10.22 3.18
CA VAL A 56 -5.95 -11.68 3.27
C VAL A 56 -5.98 -12.14 4.72
N LEU A 57 -5.00 -11.73 5.52
CA LEU A 57 -4.88 -12.13 6.92
C LEU A 57 -6.02 -11.55 7.77
N SER A 58 -6.38 -10.29 7.54
CA SER A 58 -7.48 -9.63 8.25
C SER A 58 -8.80 -10.35 8.03
N ASN A 59 -9.09 -10.73 6.78
CA ASN A 59 -10.31 -11.47 6.49
C ASN A 59 -10.33 -12.87 7.15
N LYS A 60 -9.18 -13.57 7.19
CA LYS A 60 -9.08 -14.86 7.88
C LYS A 60 -9.34 -14.71 9.39
N MET A 61 -8.91 -13.61 10.00
CA MET A 61 -9.17 -13.31 11.41
C MET A 61 -10.63 -12.89 11.66
N LEU A 62 -11.23 -12.11 10.76
CA LEU A 62 -12.64 -11.72 10.79
C LEU A 62 -13.56 -12.96 10.78
N HIS A 63 -13.25 -13.95 9.94
CA HIS A 63 -14.04 -15.17 9.85
C HIS A 63 -13.96 -16.03 11.12
N LYS A 64 -12.85 -15.92 11.88
CA LYS A 64 -12.66 -16.63 13.14
C LYS A 64 -13.17 -15.87 14.38
N GLN A 65 -13.80 -14.69 14.21
CA GLN A 65 -14.22 -13.80 15.31
C GLN A 65 -13.13 -13.56 16.36
N SER A 66 -11.87 -13.42 15.93
CA SER A 66 -10.74 -13.30 16.85
C SER A 66 -10.77 -11.97 17.60
N LYS A 67 -10.68 -12.02 18.95
CA LYS A 67 -10.51 -10.84 19.81
C LYS A 67 -9.21 -10.06 19.54
N HIS A 68 -8.24 -10.67 18.84
CA HIS A 68 -6.93 -10.07 18.55
C HIS A 68 -6.90 -9.19 17.29
N MET A 69 -8.04 -8.98 16.64
CA MET A 69 -8.12 -8.29 15.36
C MET A 69 -7.60 -6.84 15.40
N VAL A 70 -7.93 -6.10 16.47
CA VAL A 70 -7.43 -4.73 16.67
C VAL A 70 -5.90 -4.71 16.81
N GLY A 71 -5.35 -5.67 17.57
CA GLY A 71 -3.89 -5.81 17.75
C GLY A 71 -3.18 -6.13 16.44
N PHE A 72 -3.74 -7.04 15.63
CA PHE A 72 -3.21 -7.35 14.30
C PHE A 72 -3.16 -6.11 13.40
N TYR A 73 -4.24 -5.31 13.35
CA TYR A 73 -4.25 -4.09 12.54
C TYR A 73 -3.22 -3.06 12.99
N LEU A 74 -3.03 -2.91 14.30
CA LEU A 74 -2.02 -2.00 14.83
C LEU A 74 -0.62 -2.46 14.43
N VAL A 75 -0.32 -3.75 14.61
CA VAL A 75 0.97 -4.34 14.21
C VAL A 75 1.20 -4.20 12.71
N ALA A 76 0.19 -4.45 11.88
CA ALA A 76 0.30 -4.29 10.42
C ALA A 76 0.63 -2.85 10.02
N LYS A 77 0.01 -1.86 10.67
CA LYS A 77 0.30 -0.42 10.44
C LYS A 77 1.72 -0.04 10.88
N VAL A 78 2.16 -0.52 12.03
CA VAL A 78 3.52 -0.28 12.53
C VAL A 78 4.54 -0.93 11.60
N LEU A 79 4.34 -2.19 11.21
CA LEU A 79 5.22 -2.90 10.29
C LEU A 79 5.30 -2.19 8.94
N ARG A 80 4.16 -1.74 8.42
CA ARG A 80 4.07 -0.93 7.20
C ARG A 80 4.88 0.35 7.27
N PHE A 81 4.79 1.07 8.39
CA PHE A 81 5.58 2.26 8.62
C PHE A 81 7.08 1.93 8.69
N MET A 82 7.47 0.88 9.42
CA MET A 82 8.86 0.45 9.51
C MET A 82 9.45 0.04 8.15
N ILE A 83 8.68 -0.69 7.34
CA ILE A 83 9.09 -1.07 5.97
C ILE A 83 9.25 0.18 5.11
N SER A 84 8.32 1.13 5.21
CA SER A 84 8.38 2.39 4.44
C SER A 84 9.65 3.18 4.79
N VAL A 85 9.99 3.28 6.08
CA VAL A 85 11.23 3.91 6.55
C VAL A 85 12.46 3.13 6.06
N ALA A 86 12.44 1.80 6.14
CA ALA A 86 13.55 0.97 5.65
C ALA A 86 13.78 1.14 4.14
N VAL A 87 12.71 1.23 3.35
CA VAL A 87 12.78 1.46 1.89
C VAL A 87 13.43 2.80 1.57
N ILE A 88 13.18 3.85 2.36
CA ILE A 88 13.88 5.14 2.22
C ILE A 88 15.38 4.97 2.45
N PHE A 89 15.78 4.30 3.53
CA PHE A 89 17.20 4.06 3.80
C PHE A 89 17.87 3.22 2.72
N LEU A 90 17.20 2.17 2.22
CA LEU A 90 17.71 1.35 1.13
C LEU A 90 17.92 2.17 -0.15
N TYR A 91 17.00 3.08 -0.47
CA TYR A 91 17.15 3.98 -1.61
C TYR A 91 18.35 4.92 -1.46
N LEU A 92 18.52 5.53 -0.27
CA LEU A 92 19.65 6.43 0.01
C LEU A 92 21.00 5.71 -0.05
N ILE A 93 21.09 4.51 0.55
CA ILE A 93 22.32 3.70 0.55
C ILE A 93 22.67 3.23 -0.87
N ALA A 94 21.67 2.99 -1.72
CA ALA A 94 21.87 2.63 -3.12
C ALA A 94 22.37 3.79 -4.00
N GLY A 95 22.65 4.97 -3.43
CA GLY A 95 23.11 6.15 -4.18
C GLY A 95 21.96 6.86 -4.92
N GLY A 96 20.76 6.86 -4.35
CA GLY A 96 19.60 7.50 -4.97
C GLY A 96 19.72 9.03 -5.01
N ASP A 97 19.99 9.59 -6.20
CA ASP A 97 20.22 11.02 -6.42
C ASP A 97 18.96 11.89 -6.19
N HIS A 98 17.77 11.38 -6.46
CA HIS A 98 16.49 12.12 -6.37
C HIS A 98 15.68 11.76 -5.12
N ALA A 99 16.33 11.82 -3.95
CA ALA A 99 15.75 11.43 -2.66
C ALA A 99 14.41 12.11 -2.34
N MET A 100 14.29 13.41 -2.61
CA MET A 100 13.04 14.15 -2.32
C MET A 100 11.88 13.62 -3.16
N MET A 101 12.09 13.43 -4.46
CA MET A 101 11.04 12.93 -5.34
C MET A 101 10.67 11.47 -5.00
N PHE A 102 11.66 10.65 -4.65
CA PHE A 102 11.42 9.29 -4.16
C PHE A 102 10.54 9.26 -2.91
N VAL A 103 10.83 10.12 -1.93
CA VAL A 103 10.02 10.22 -0.70
C VAL A 103 8.59 10.67 -1.02
N ILE A 104 8.40 11.61 -1.95
CA ILE A 104 7.07 12.05 -2.40
C ILE A 104 6.30 10.87 -3.03
N GLN A 105 6.93 10.12 -3.94
CA GLN A 105 6.31 8.96 -4.57
C GLN A 105 5.92 7.90 -3.53
N LEU A 106 6.83 7.57 -2.62
CA LEU A 106 6.57 6.64 -1.53
C LEU A 106 5.41 7.11 -0.65
N LEU A 107 5.34 8.40 -0.32
CA LEU A 107 4.28 8.98 0.49
C LEU A 107 2.92 8.95 -0.22
N LEU A 108 2.89 9.16 -1.54
CA LEU A 108 1.69 9.01 -2.36
C LEU A 108 1.18 7.57 -2.35
N PHE A 109 2.04 6.58 -2.60
CA PHE A 109 1.68 5.16 -2.47
C PHE A 109 1.20 4.86 -1.06
N TYR A 110 1.92 5.33 -0.05
CA TYR A 110 1.59 5.11 1.35
C TYR A 110 0.21 5.66 1.72
N LEU A 111 -0.14 6.89 1.34
CA LEU A 111 -1.43 7.46 1.75
C LEU A 111 -2.59 6.80 1.02
N VAL A 112 -2.49 6.61 -0.30
CA VAL A 112 -3.58 6.08 -1.12
C VAL A 112 -3.93 4.65 -0.69
N THR A 113 -2.93 3.79 -0.52
CA THR A 113 -3.15 2.39 -0.17
C THR A 113 -3.55 2.24 1.31
N LEU A 114 -3.12 3.13 2.20
CA LEU A 114 -3.58 3.19 3.59
C LEU A 114 -5.09 3.53 3.67
N LEU A 115 -5.53 4.52 2.90
CA LEU A 115 -6.95 4.90 2.84
C LEU A 115 -7.78 3.74 2.29
N PHE A 116 -7.32 3.11 1.21
CA PHE A 116 -8.01 1.98 0.60
C PHE A 116 -8.13 0.78 1.54
N THR A 117 -7.02 0.38 2.20
CA THR A 117 -7.02 -0.75 3.12
C THR A 117 -7.93 -0.50 4.32
N ASN A 118 -7.83 0.67 4.98
CA ASN A 118 -8.73 1.01 6.08
C ASN A 118 -10.20 0.98 5.66
N ALA A 119 -10.56 1.61 4.54
CA ALA A 119 -11.94 1.62 4.04
C ALA A 119 -12.45 0.21 3.72
N SER A 120 -11.61 -0.63 3.10
CA SER A 120 -11.92 -2.02 2.77
C SER A 120 -12.15 -2.87 4.02
N LEU A 121 -11.36 -2.67 5.07
CA LEU A 121 -11.45 -3.40 6.33
C LEU A 121 -12.70 -3.00 7.13
N VAL A 122 -12.97 -1.71 7.26
CA VAL A 122 -14.19 -1.19 7.91
C VAL A 122 -15.44 -1.74 7.23
N LYS A 123 -15.45 -1.77 5.88
CA LYS A 123 -16.55 -2.33 5.12
C LYS A 123 -16.66 -3.85 5.30
N SER A 124 -15.55 -4.57 5.38
CA SER A 124 -15.53 -6.01 5.67
C SER A 124 -16.12 -6.32 7.05
N GLU A 125 -15.75 -5.55 8.08
CA GLU A 125 -16.30 -5.65 9.42
C GLU A 125 -17.82 -5.41 9.45
N ALA A 126 -18.28 -4.36 8.77
CA ALA A 126 -19.71 -4.04 8.69
C ALA A 126 -20.51 -5.16 8.01
N ILE A 127 -19.96 -5.80 6.97
CA ILE A 127 -20.59 -6.95 6.30
C ILE A 127 -20.63 -8.17 7.23
N ASN A 128 -19.55 -8.44 7.98
CA ASN A 128 -19.48 -9.58 8.88
C ASN A 128 -20.48 -9.44 10.04
N LYS A 129 -20.62 -8.23 10.62
CA LYS A 129 -21.61 -7.95 11.68
C LYS A 129 -23.07 -8.10 11.23
N ARG A 130 -23.37 -7.91 9.94
CA ARG A 130 -24.73 -8.11 9.39
C ARG A 130 -25.08 -9.57 9.12
N LYS A 131 -24.09 -10.46 9.11
CA LYS A 131 -24.27 -11.91 8.89
C LYS A 131 -24.41 -12.70 10.19
N VAL A 132 -24.06 -12.10 11.32
CA VAL A 132 -24.32 -12.59 12.68
C VAL A 132 -25.69 -12.07 13.10
#